data_AF-A0A415I069-F1
#
_entry.id   AF-A0A415I069-F1
#
_cell.length_a   1.000
_cell.length_b   1.000
_cell.length_c   1.000
_cell.angle_alpha   90.00
_cell.angle_beta   90.00
_cell.angle_gamma   90.00
#
_symmetry.space_group_name_H-M   'P 1'
#
loop_
_entity.id
_entity.type
_entity.pdbx_description
1 polymer ?
#
loop_
_entity_poly.entity_id
_entity_poly.type
_entity_poly.pdbx_seq_one_letter_code
_entity_poly.pdbx_strand_id
1 'polypeptide(L)'
;MSEYSLKESVEMLTSSLVYGGPMTFEQIKNLDWLKHTSEYGISFYIREAERNEWIKTKCFSGDKPNIYSATTKGRKMAEARD
;
A
#
# COMPACT_ATOMS: atom_id res chain seq x y z
N MET A 1 -10.45 -10.78 12.34
CA MET A 1 -10.79 -10.36 10.96
C MET A 1 -10.57 -8.86 10.91
N SER A 2 -9.91 -8.34 9.87
CA SER A 2 -9.80 -6.88 9.70
C SER A 2 -11.21 -6.30 9.57
N GLU A 3 -11.52 -5.23 10.29
CA GLU A 3 -12.83 -4.56 10.27
C GLU A 3 -13.16 -3.93 8.90
N TYR A 4 -12.16 -3.82 8.03
CA TYR A 4 -12.25 -3.20 6.71
C TYR A 4 -12.51 -4.24 5.61
N SER A 5 -13.34 -3.86 4.64
CA SER A 5 -13.45 -4.57 3.37
C SER A 5 -12.12 -4.56 2.62
N LEU A 6 -11.98 -5.46 1.63
CA LEU A 6 -10.80 -5.49 0.76
C LEU A 6 -10.56 -4.14 0.10
N LYS A 7 -11.61 -3.51 -0.43
CA LYS A 7 -11.53 -2.21 -1.10
C LYS A 7 -11.00 -1.14 -0.14
N GLU A 8 -11.59 -1.04 1.06
CA GLU A 8 -11.16 -0.08 2.07
C GLU A 8 -9.71 -0.31 2.51
N SER A 9 -9.29 -1.57 2.64
CA SER A 9 -7.90 -1.90 3.00
C SER A 9 -6.91 -1.44 1.91
N VAL A 10 -7.27 -1.60 0.63
CA VAL A 10 -6.44 -1.17 -0.52
C VAL A 10 -6.39 0.36 -0.61
N GLU A 11 -7.51 1.04 -0.34
CA GLU A 11 -7.57 2.50 -0.27
C GLU A 11 -6.72 3.03 0.89
N MET A 12 -6.84 2.44 2.09
CA MET A 12 -6.05 2.82 3.26
C MET A 12 -4.56 2.61 3.06
N LEU A 13 -4.15 1.52 2.39
CA LEU A 13 -2.76 1.29 2.00
C LEU A 13 -2.26 2.41 1.07
N THR A 14 -3.07 2.75 0.08
CA THR A 14 -2.71 3.82 -0.86
C THR A 14 -2.61 5.17 -0.15
N SER A 15 -3.57 5.53 0.72
CA SER A 15 -3.51 6.76 1.52
C SER A 15 -2.30 6.80 2.44
N SER A 16 -1.92 5.67 3.03
CA SER A 16 -0.70 5.57 3.85
C SER A 16 0.55 5.90 3.03
N LEU A 17 0.61 5.50 1.76
CA LEU A 17 1.71 5.82 0.84
C LEU A 17 1.65 7.24 0.25
N VAL A 18 0.46 7.84 0.17
CA VAL A 18 0.27 9.24 -0.27
C VAL A 18 0.76 10.19 0.82
N TYR A 19 0.27 10.01 2.05
CA TYR A 19 0.55 10.93 3.16
C TYR A 19 1.84 10.59 3.91
N GLY A 20 2.20 9.30 4.00
CA GLY A 20 3.44 8.84 4.63
C GLY A 20 4.64 8.72 3.69
N GLY A 21 4.43 8.89 2.38
CA GLY A 21 5.47 8.79 1.36
C GLY A 21 5.86 7.34 0.98
N PRO A 22 6.90 7.17 0.15
CA PRO A 22 7.33 5.85 -0.32
C PRO A 22 7.85 4.97 0.83
N MET A 23 7.41 3.71 0.85
CA MET A 23 7.75 2.75 1.91
C MET A 23 8.26 1.43 1.35
N THR A 24 9.06 0.70 2.12
CA THR A 24 9.41 -0.70 1.86
C THR A 24 8.31 -1.64 2.37
N PHE A 25 8.37 -2.92 1.97
CA PHE A 25 7.42 -3.93 2.48
C PHE A 25 7.48 -4.05 4.01
N GLU A 26 8.68 -4.02 4.60
CA GLU A 26 8.87 -4.05 6.05
C GLU A 26 8.27 -2.83 6.74
N GLN A 27 8.37 -1.64 6.15
CA GLN A 27 7.72 -0.45 6.69
C GLN A 27 6.19 -0.55 6.62
N ILE A 28 5.64 -1.06 5.51
CA ILE A 28 4.20 -1.30 5.35
C ILE A 28 3.69 -2.29 6.40
N LYS A 29 4.43 -3.37 6.68
CA LYS A 29 4.09 -4.37 7.69
C LYS A 29 3.98 -3.79 9.10
N ASN A 30 4.70 -2.70 9.37
CA ASN A 30 4.69 -2.02 10.66
C ASN A 30 3.60 -0.95 10.81
N LEU A 31 2.76 -0.72 9.79
CA LEU A 31 1.61 0.18 9.91
C LEU A 31 0.63 -0.37 10.96
N ASP A 32 0.17 0.49 11.88
CA ASP A 32 -0.65 0.07 13.04
C ASP A 32 -1.89 -0.72 12.64
N TRP A 33 -2.56 -0.31 11.56
CA TRP A 33 -3.76 -0.96 11.04
C TRP A 33 -3.48 -2.26 10.26
N LEU A 34 -2.21 -2.58 9.97
CA LEU A 34 -1.78 -3.82 9.32
C LEU A 34 -1.08 -4.81 10.26
N LYS A 35 -0.85 -4.48 11.54
CA LYS A 35 -0.13 -5.34 12.51
C LYS A 35 -0.67 -6.75 12.67
N HIS A 36 -1.96 -6.96 12.41
CA HIS A 36 -2.62 -8.27 12.51
C HIS A 36 -2.92 -8.90 11.14
N THR A 37 -2.48 -8.27 10.06
CA THR A 37 -2.63 -8.77 8.69
C THR A 37 -1.43 -9.64 8.35
N SER A 38 -1.67 -10.81 7.77
CA SER A 38 -0.58 -11.68 7.31
C SER A 38 0.22 -11.01 6.18
N GLU A 39 1.49 -11.36 6.04
CA GLU A 39 2.32 -10.85 4.93
C GLU A 39 1.70 -11.16 3.55
N TYR A 40 1.02 -12.31 3.43
CA TYR A 40 0.25 -12.66 2.25
C TYR A 40 -0.91 -11.68 2.00
N GLY A 41 -1.67 -11.32 3.04
CA GLY A 41 -2.75 -10.34 2.94
C GLY A 41 -2.24 -8.95 2.54
N ILE A 42 -1.13 -8.50 3.12
CA ILE A 42 -0.48 -7.24 2.76
C ILE A 42 -0.02 -7.26 1.29
N SER A 43 0.61 -8.36 0.88
CA SER A 43 1.03 -8.56 -0.52
C SER A 43 -0.15 -8.53 -1.48
N PHE A 44 -1.30 -9.07 -1.06
CA PHE A 44 -2.53 -9.01 -1.84
C PHE A 44 -3.04 -7.58 -1.98
N TYR A 45 -3.05 -6.78 -0.91
CA TYR A 45 -3.45 -5.36 -0.99
C TYR A 45 -2.53 -4.55 -1.90
N ILE A 46 -1.23 -4.79 -1.84
CA ILE A 46 -0.25 -4.16 -2.73
C ILE A 46 -0.57 -4.49 -4.19
N ARG A 47 -0.80 -5.77 -4.52
CA ARG A 47 -1.14 -6.19 -5.89
C ARG A 47 -2.43 -5.58 -6.39
N GLU A 48 -3.45 -5.48 -5.54
CA GLU A 48 -4.72 -4.84 -5.91
C GLU A 48 -4.53 -3.31 -6.11
N ALA A 49 -3.74 -2.64 -5.27
CA ALA A 49 -3.40 -1.24 -5.46
C ALA A 49 -2.62 -1.00 -6.76
N GLU A 50 -1.71 -1.93 -7.14
CA GLU A 50 -1.00 -1.89 -8.43
C GLU A 50 -1.94 -2.12 -9.61
N ARG A 51 -2.87 -3.07 -9.52
CA ARG A 51 -3.90 -3.33 -10.56
C ARG A 51 -4.77 -2.11 -10.82
N ASN A 52 -5.06 -1.34 -9.77
CA ASN A 52 -5.78 -0.07 -9.88
C ASN A 52 -4.91 1.09 -10.36
N GLU A 53 -3.60 0.87 -10.54
CA GLU A 53 -2.58 1.87 -10.86
C GLU A 53 -2.47 2.98 -9.82
N TRP A 54 -2.87 2.71 -8.57
CA TRP A 54 -2.81 3.67 -7.47
C TRP A 54 -1.43 3.75 -6.84
N ILE A 55 -0.68 2.66 -6.88
CA ILE A 55 0.71 2.59 -6.45
C ILE A 55 1.58 2.04 -7.57
N LYS A 56 2.88 2.28 -7.45
CA LYS A 56 3.92 1.67 -8.29
C LYS A 56 5.01 1.10 -7.41
N THR A 57 5.51 -0.07 -7.79
CA THR A 57 6.67 -0.70 -7.16
C THR A 57 7.91 -0.40 -7.98
N LYS A 58 8.95 0.11 -7.32
CA LYS A 58 10.29 0.18 -7.87
C LYS A 58 11.08 -1.01 -7.34
N CYS A 59 11.26 -2.01 -8.20
CA CYS A 59 12.11 -3.16 -7.91
C CYS A 59 13.58 -2.78 -8.07
N PHE A 60 14.40 -3.21 -7.12
CA PHE A 60 15.85 -3.09 -7.20
C PHE A 60 16.46 -4.48 -7.36
N SER A 61 17.58 -4.57 -8.07
CA SER A 61 18.38 -5.79 -8.14
C SER A 61 19.28 -5.93 -6.90
N GLY A 62 19.55 -7.18 -6.50
CA GLY A 62 20.35 -7.51 -5.32
C GLY A 62 19.57 -7.38 -4.00
N ASP A 63 20.26 -7.07 -2.91
CA ASP A 63 19.69 -7.04 -1.54
C ASP A 63 18.91 -5.75 -1.21
N LYS A 64 18.60 -4.93 -2.21
CA LYS A 64 17.87 -3.67 -1.99
C LYS A 64 16.37 -3.96 -1.90
N PRO A 65 15.68 -3.47 -0.85
CA PRO A 65 14.25 -3.69 -0.72
C PRO A 65 13.46 -2.96 -1.80
N ASN A 66 12.37 -3.57 -2.24
CA ASN A 66 11.40 -2.91 -3.11
C ASN A 66 10.82 -1.68 -2.43
N ILE A 67 10.62 -0.61 -3.20
CA ILE A 67 9.99 0.62 -2.72
C ILE A 67 8.62 0.76 -3.40
N TYR A 68 7.58 0.91 -2.58
CA TYR A 68 6.22 1.16 -3.00
C TYR A 68 5.94 2.65 -2.88
N SER A 69 5.34 3.25 -3.91
CA SER A 69 5.05 4.69 -3.92
C SER A 69 3.71 4.98 -4.59
N ALA A 70 2.99 5.99 -4.09
CA ALA A 70 1.73 6.40 -4.67
C ALA A 70 1.93 7.06 -6.06
N THR A 71 1.02 6.76 -6.99
CA THR A 71 0.95 7.42 -8.30
C THR A 71 0.08 8.68 -8.22
N THR A 72 0.00 9.44 -9.31
CA THR A 72 -0.96 10.54 -9.44
C THR A 72 -2.40 10.06 -9.30
N LYS A 73 -2.72 8.85 -9.80
CA LYS A 73 -4.06 8.26 -9.68
C LYS A 73 -4.37 7.86 -8.24
N GLY A 74 -3.38 7.31 -7.53
CA GLY A 74 -3.50 7.01 -6.11
C GLY A 74 -3.71 8.26 -5.24
N ARG A 75 -3.03 9.37 -5.56
CA ARG A 75 -3.28 10.67 -4.90
C ARG A 75 -4.71 11.16 -5.09
N LYS A 76 -5.22 11.15 -6.33
CA LYS A 76 -6.63 11.53 -6.62
C LYS A 76 -7.64 10.65 -5.88
N MET A 77 -7.34 9.35 -5.76
CA MET A 77 -8.18 8.43 -4.98
C MET A 77 -8.17 8.80 -3.49
N ALA A 78 -6.99 9.05 -2.91
CA ALA A 78 -6.87 9.42 -1.51
C ALA A 78 -7.54 10.78 -1.19
N GLU A 79 -7.40 11.76 -2.08
CA GLU A 79 -8.06 13.07 -1.97
C GLU A 79 -9.60 12.99 -2.08
N ALA A 80 -10.14 12.01 -2.81
CA ALA A 80 -11.59 11.82 -2.94
C ALA A 80 -12.21 11.10 -1.73
N ARG A 81 -11.39 10.62 -0.79
CA ARG A 81 -11.82 9.95 0.43
C ARG A 81 -11.97 10.92 1.62
N ASP A 82 -11.27 12.07 1.58
CA ASP A 82 -11.42 13.17 2.55
C ASP A 82 -12.64 14.04 2.21
#